data_AF-A0A0A0IJ05-F1
#
_entry.id   AF-A0A0A0IJ05-F1
#
_cell.length_a   1.000
_cell.length_b   1.000
_cell.length_c   1.000
_cell.angle_alpha   90.00
_cell.angle_beta   90.00
_cell.angle_gamma   90.00
#
_symmetry.space_group_name_H-M   'P 1'
#
loop_
_entity.id
_entity.type
_entity.pdbx_description
1 polymer ?
#
loop_
_entity_poly.entity_id
_entity_poly.type
_entity_poly.pdbx_seq_one_letter_code
_entity_poly.pdbx_strand_id
1 'polypeptide(L)'
;MSYVTEYDKLKLDAPRIELFRSSGEKDGTRIFTVLNSNIKTLKTVGEYIDTMYGLTSYDAKHKQKNERVRAFNFRSLDNHSDARAITRSDIVLAAGAEFGGYDNAFVTLLLYILLLDVGDNEDVVVTGAKTFVNSLPIFIKRRLFEYARQIALSDSFPNDNLYQQIVVLYGDQELYKEFLTYVSEKYPDEATIKDLFEKEAADPDSPIAKRIKNFQPSALKKDALYTIIFYSLDQYVRKCRMRGLRTGKTIVDAEEFFRGFLEYFDDIFAGSLTWLGKMNAGDTIDTLQDFISNTLTEEQRDEMYKCIENAFELQIPEEKE
;
A
#
# COMPACT_ATOMS: atom_id res chain seq x y z
N MET A 1 29.43 5.40 -3.72
CA MET A 1 30.37 4.27 -3.59
C MET A 1 30.07 3.34 -4.75
N SER A 2 30.34 2.04 -4.75
CA SER A 2 29.69 1.13 -5.71
C SER A 2 28.78 0.18 -4.95
N TYR A 3 27.65 -0.21 -5.54
CA TYR A 3 26.69 -1.15 -4.94
C TYR A 3 27.36 -2.46 -4.47
N VAL A 4 28.25 -3.03 -5.30
CA VAL A 4 28.99 -4.26 -4.96
C VAL A 4 29.88 -4.03 -3.73
N THR A 5 30.63 -2.93 -3.71
CA THR A 5 31.50 -2.60 -2.58
C THR A 5 30.71 -2.39 -1.28
N GLU A 6 29.56 -1.74 -1.37
CA GLU A 6 28.71 -1.50 -0.19
C GLU A 6 28.09 -2.80 0.33
N TYR A 7 27.71 -3.71 -0.58
CA TYR A 7 27.25 -5.03 -0.19
C TYR A 7 28.36 -5.88 0.45
N ASP A 8 29.59 -5.81 -0.08
CA ASP A 8 30.74 -6.49 0.52
C ASP A 8 31.04 -5.99 1.94
N LYS A 9 30.86 -4.69 2.20
CA LYS A 9 30.96 -4.15 3.57
C LYS A 9 29.87 -4.70 4.48
N LEU A 10 28.62 -4.74 4.03
CA LEU A 10 27.52 -5.34 4.80
C LEU A 10 27.89 -6.77 5.22
N LYS A 11 28.43 -7.60 4.32
CA LYS A 11 28.84 -8.99 4.64
C LYS A 11 29.89 -9.11 5.74
N LEU A 12 30.66 -8.06 6.01
CA LEU A 12 31.72 -8.04 7.02
C LEU A 12 31.27 -7.41 8.35
N ASP A 13 30.09 -6.78 8.38
CA ASP A 13 29.55 -6.07 9.54
C ASP A 13 28.41 -6.87 10.19
N ALA A 14 28.77 -7.71 11.17
CA ALA A 14 27.82 -8.59 11.86
C ALA A 14 26.64 -7.85 12.51
N PRO A 15 26.85 -6.72 13.25
CA PRO A 15 25.75 -5.90 13.75
C PRO A 15 24.80 -5.40 12.66
N ARG A 16 25.35 -4.89 11.54
CA ARG A 16 24.54 -4.38 10.43
C ARG A 16 23.79 -5.48 9.68
N ILE A 17 24.39 -6.67 9.54
CA ILE A 17 23.71 -7.86 9.01
C ILE A 17 22.49 -8.21 9.85
N GLU A 18 22.61 -8.17 11.17
CA GLU A 18 21.50 -8.51 12.06
C GLU A 18 20.35 -7.49 11.93
N LEU A 19 20.67 -6.20 11.86
CA LEU A 19 19.68 -5.14 11.58
C LEU A 19 19.05 -5.28 10.19
N PHE A 20 19.84 -5.62 9.18
CA PHE A 20 19.35 -5.87 7.83
C PHE A 20 18.40 -7.07 7.81
N ARG A 21 18.71 -8.17 8.49
CA ARG A 21 17.83 -9.34 8.54
C ARG A 21 16.54 -9.09 9.32
N SER A 22 16.63 -8.37 10.44
CA SER A 22 15.53 -8.14 11.38
C SER A 22 14.65 -6.94 11.02
N SER A 23 15.07 -6.03 10.13
CA SER A 23 14.21 -4.89 9.71
C SER A 23 12.98 -5.30 8.88
N GLY A 24 12.87 -6.57 8.49
CA GLY A 24 11.64 -7.18 7.99
C GLY A 24 10.77 -7.81 9.08
N GLU A 25 11.10 -7.63 10.37
CA GLU A 25 10.42 -8.22 11.51
C GLU A 25 10.19 -7.18 12.63
N LYS A 26 8.99 -7.17 13.21
CA LYS A 26 8.63 -6.37 14.40
C LYS A 26 7.83 -7.24 15.35
N ASP A 27 8.29 -7.34 16.59
CA ASP A 27 7.70 -8.17 17.65
C ASP A 27 7.48 -9.63 17.20
N GLY A 28 8.46 -10.20 16.50
CA GLY A 28 8.40 -11.56 15.95
C GLY A 28 7.44 -11.72 14.76
N THR A 29 6.90 -10.62 14.24
CA THR A 29 6.03 -10.63 13.08
C THR A 29 6.70 -10.03 11.87
N ARG A 30 6.64 -10.74 10.74
CA ARG A 30 7.17 -10.30 9.46
C ARG A 30 6.38 -9.09 8.96
N ILE A 31 7.04 -7.95 8.84
CA ILE A 31 6.49 -6.66 8.42
C ILE A 31 7.16 -6.20 7.12
N PHE A 32 6.46 -5.36 6.39
CA PHE A 32 7.08 -4.60 5.32
C PHE A 32 7.93 -3.47 5.86
N THR A 33 9.17 -3.35 5.41
CA THR A 33 10.10 -2.34 5.95
C THR A 33 9.78 -0.91 5.49
N VAL A 34 9.07 -0.71 4.37
CA VAL A 34 8.73 0.63 3.85
C VAL A 34 7.42 1.17 4.42
N LEU A 35 6.39 0.31 4.55
CA LEU A 35 5.03 0.70 4.97
C LEU A 35 4.69 0.20 6.38
N ASN A 36 5.59 -0.54 7.03
CA ASN A 36 5.39 -1.17 8.35
C ASN A 36 4.04 -1.92 8.46
N SER A 37 3.59 -2.47 7.34
CA SER A 37 2.25 -3.00 7.19
C SER A 37 2.32 -4.51 7.44
N ASN A 38 2.06 -4.93 8.68
CA ASN A 38 1.53 -6.28 8.93
C ASN A 38 0.01 -6.18 8.87
N ILE A 39 -0.50 -5.73 7.74
CA ILE A 39 -1.93 -5.79 7.46
C ILE A 39 -2.23 -7.29 7.42
N LYS A 40 -3.00 -7.78 8.40
CA LYS A 40 -3.50 -9.16 8.40
C LYS A 40 -4.28 -9.41 7.10
N THR A 41 -4.55 -10.65 6.73
CA THR A 41 -5.43 -10.90 5.57
C THR A 41 -6.71 -10.08 5.73
N LEU A 42 -7.21 -9.49 4.65
CA LEU A 42 -8.36 -8.58 4.68
C LEU A 42 -9.57 -9.22 5.37
N LYS A 43 -9.76 -10.52 5.13
CA LYS A 43 -10.69 -11.39 5.88
C LYS A 43 -10.57 -11.28 7.41
N THR A 44 -9.36 -11.28 7.95
CA THR A 44 -9.10 -11.18 9.38
C THR A 44 -9.45 -9.81 9.93
N VAL A 45 -9.26 -8.75 9.15
CA VAL A 45 -9.62 -7.39 9.56
C VAL A 45 -11.15 -7.25 9.58
N GLY A 46 -11.85 -7.76 8.56
CA GLY A 46 -13.32 -7.81 8.53
C GLY A 46 -13.92 -8.62 9.69
N GLU A 47 -13.41 -9.84 9.93
CA GLU A 47 -13.81 -10.66 11.08
C GLU A 47 -13.58 -9.95 12.42
N TYR A 48 -12.55 -9.12 12.51
CA TYR A 48 -12.29 -8.32 13.70
C TYR A 48 -13.30 -7.19 13.83
N ILE A 49 -13.61 -6.46 12.76
CA ILE A 49 -14.65 -5.41 12.78
C ILE A 49 -16.00 -6.01 13.18
N ASP A 50 -16.43 -7.09 12.53
CA ASP A 50 -17.71 -7.77 12.84
C ASP A 50 -17.77 -8.24 14.29
N THR A 51 -16.69 -8.89 14.78
CA THR A 51 -16.62 -9.33 16.19
C THR A 51 -16.76 -8.14 17.13
N MET A 52 -16.11 -7.02 16.80
CA MET A 52 -16.04 -5.86 17.67
C MET A 52 -17.30 -4.97 17.60
N TYR A 53 -18.12 -5.09 16.55
CA TYR A 53 -19.32 -4.27 16.35
C TYR A 53 -20.39 -4.50 17.42
N GLY A 54 -20.51 -5.72 17.94
CA GLY A 54 -21.41 -6.02 19.05
C GLY A 54 -20.85 -5.69 20.44
N LEU A 55 -19.59 -5.23 20.53
CA LEU A 55 -18.88 -5.11 21.80
C LEU A 55 -18.83 -3.68 22.32
N THR A 56 -19.16 -3.61 23.59
CA THR A 56 -19.34 -2.45 24.46
C THR A 56 -18.08 -2.19 25.31
N SER A 57 -16.97 -2.89 25.06
CA SER A 57 -15.64 -2.52 25.56
C SER A 57 -14.56 -3.38 24.92
N TYR A 58 -13.33 -2.86 24.90
CA TYR A 58 -12.15 -3.67 24.55
C TYR A 58 -11.83 -4.61 25.72
N ASP A 59 -12.19 -5.88 25.60
CA ASP A 59 -11.90 -6.87 26.63
C ASP A 59 -10.52 -7.53 26.45
N ALA A 60 -10.01 -8.16 27.51
CA ALA A 60 -8.73 -8.88 27.45
C ALA A 60 -8.79 -10.17 26.61
N LYS A 61 -9.99 -10.68 26.30
CA LYS A 61 -10.20 -11.92 25.53
C LYS A 61 -9.95 -11.70 24.04
N HIS A 62 -10.09 -10.48 23.55
CA HIS A 62 -9.90 -10.10 22.15
C HIS A 62 -8.65 -9.24 21.91
N LYS A 63 -7.63 -9.31 22.80
CA LYS A 63 -6.42 -8.45 22.78
C LYS A 63 -5.83 -8.22 21.38
N GLN A 64 -5.60 -9.28 20.61
CA GLN A 64 -5.04 -9.18 19.26
C GLN A 64 -5.98 -8.49 18.25
N LYS A 65 -7.31 -8.70 18.39
CA LYS A 65 -8.31 -8.04 17.55
C LYS A 65 -8.37 -6.55 17.87
N ASN A 66 -8.38 -6.22 19.16
CA ASN A 66 -8.39 -4.86 19.68
C ASN A 66 -7.17 -4.06 19.19
N GLU A 67 -5.97 -4.63 19.28
CA GLU A 67 -4.74 -3.99 18.80
C GLU A 67 -4.79 -3.67 17.29
N ARG A 68 -5.40 -4.54 16.48
CA ARG A 68 -5.45 -4.38 15.02
C ARG A 68 -6.54 -3.42 14.57
N VAL A 69 -7.73 -3.49 15.16
CA VAL A 69 -8.83 -2.56 14.90
C VAL A 69 -8.42 -1.14 15.31
N ARG A 70 -7.72 -0.98 16.44
CA ARG A 70 -7.10 0.29 16.85
C ARG A 70 -6.04 0.79 15.88
N ALA A 71 -5.18 -0.09 15.36
CA ALA A 71 -4.13 0.31 14.41
C ALA A 71 -4.69 0.89 13.10
N PHE A 72 -5.92 0.53 12.73
CA PHE A 72 -6.61 1.04 11.54
C PHE A 72 -7.64 2.12 11.84
N ASN A 73 -7.73 2.54 13.11
CA ASN A 73 -8.77 3.44 13.61
C ASN A 73 -10.20 3.03 13.19
N PHE A 74 -10.51 1.73 13.26
CA PHE A 74 -11.87 1.20 13.12
C PHE A 74 -12.55 1.09 14.50
N ARG A 75 -13.89 1.13 14.56
CA ARG A 75 -14.62 1.29 15.83
C ARG A 75 -14.55 0.10 16.83
N SER A 76 -14.70 0.44 18.12
CA SER A 76 -15.48 -0.30 19.15
C SER A 76 -16.50 0.65 19.82
N LEU A 77 -17.73 0.20 20.07
CA LEU A 77 -18.91 1.06 20.31
C LEU A 77 -18.92 1.89 21.60
N ASP A 78 -18.08 1.58 22.59
CA ASP A 78 -18.19 2.16 23.95
C ASP A 78 -16.92 2.88 24.46
N ASN A 79 -15.88 3.01 23.63
CA ASN A 79 -14.62 3.69 24.00
C ASN A 79 -14.15 4.73 22.97
N HIS A 80 -14.93 4.99 21.91
CA HIS A 80 -14.56 5.93 20.86
C HIS A 80 -15.65 6.98 20.66
N SER A 81 -15.32 8.22 20.97
CA SER A 81 -16.03 9.43 20.54
C SER A 81 -15.66 9.86 19.11
N ASP A 82 -14.79 9.09 18.44
CA ASP A 82 -14.35 9.38 17.08
C ASP A 82 -15.38 8.87 16.06
N ALA A 83 -16.20 9.79 15.55
CA ALA A 83 -17.20 9.51 14.53
C ALA A 83 -16.59 8.92 13.25
N ARG A 84 -15.35 9.31 12.88
CA ARG A 84 -14.71 8.82 11.64
C ARG A 84 -14.46 7.32 11.69
N ALA A 85 -14.05 6.81 12.86
CA ALA A 85 -13.82 5.38 13.05
C ALA A 85 -15.08 4.52 12.84
N ILE A 86 -16.27 5.09 13.11
CA ILE A 86 -17.57 4.46 12.86
C ILE A 86 -17.82 4.41 11.35
N THR A 87 -17.78 5.57 10.70
CA THR A 87 -18.05 5.73 9.28
C THR A 87 -17.17 4.83 8.43
N ARG A 88 -15.89 4.70 8.79
CA ARG A 88 -14.93 3.79 8.15
C ARG A 88 -15.29 2.32 8.29
N SER A 89 -15.67 1.88 9.48
CA SER A 89 -16.15 0.51 9.69
C SER A 89 -17.38 0.23 8.83
N ASP A 90 -18.32 1.18 8.77
CA ASP A 90 -19.56 1.03 8.00
C ASP A 90 -19.31 0.94 6.49
N ILE A 91 -18.33 1.68 5.96
CA ILE A 91 -17.89 1.56 4.54
C ILE A 91 -17.40 0.14 4.25
N VAL A 92 -16.55 -0.40 5.13
CA VAL A 92 -15.96 -1.74 4.98
C VAL A 92 -17.04 -2.83 5.04
N LEU A 93 -18.00 -2.69 5.95
CA LEU A 93 -19.16 -3.59 6.07
C LEU A 93 -20.07 -3.53 4.83
N ALA A 94 -20.39 -2.32 4.35
CA ALA A 94 -21.21 -2.13 3.16
C ALA A 94 -20.55 -2.76 1.92
N ALA A 95 -19.24 -2.56 1.76
CA ALA A 95 -18.48 -3.14 0.65
C ALA A 95 -18.43 -4.67 0.74
N GLY A 96 -18.30 -5.22 1.95
CA GLY A 96 -18.37 -6.67 2.18
C GLY A 96 -19.75 -7.28 1.92
N ALA A 97 -20.82 -6.52 2.13
CA ALA A 97 -22.18 -6.95 1.80
C ALA A 97 -22.42 -6.97 0.28
N GLU A 98 -21.91 -5.97 -0.45
CA GLU A 98 -22.12 -5.83 -1.90
C GLU A 98 -21.23 -6.80 -2.70
N PHE A 99 -19.92 -6.73 -2.49
CA PHE A 99 -18.94 -7.43 -3.32
C PHE A 99 -18.55 -8.81 -2.76
N GLY A 100 -19.21 -9.20 -1.67
CA GLY A 100 -18.96 -10.43 -0.94
C GLY A 100 -17.70 -10.36 -0.09
N GLY A 101 -16.93 -11.45 -0.08
CA GLY A 101 -15.80 -11.60 0.82
C GLY A 101 -14.74 -10.50 0.70
N TYR A 102 -14.11 -10.19 1.84
CA TYR A 102 -13.07 -9.15 1.97
C TYR A 102 -11.80 -9.36 1.11
N ASP A 103 -11.68 -10.45 0.35
CA ASP A 103 -10.64 -10.67 -0.66
C ASP A 103 -11.03 -10.18 -2.07
N ASN A 104 -12.19 -9.54 -2.21
CA ASN A 104 -12.61 -8.88 -3.44
C ASN A 104 -11.70 -7.68 -3.75
N ALA A 105 -11.36 -7.48 -5.02
CA ALA A 105 -10.49 -6.40 -5.48
C ALA A 105 -11.01 -5.00 -5.08
N PHE A 106 -12.32 -4.77 -5.09
CA PHE A 106 -12.92 -3.49 -4.74
C PHE A 106 -12.91 -3.22 -3.24
N VAL A 107 -13.23 -4.24 -2.43
CA VAL A 107 -13.10 -4.14 -0.97
C VAL A 107 -11.65 -3.84 -0.56
N THR A 108 -10.69 -4.47 -1.25
CA THR A 108 -9.26 -4.25 -1.05
C THR A 108 -8.88 -2.80 -1.35
N LEU A 109 -9.31 -2.27 -2.50
CA LEU A 109 -9.04 -0.88 -2.91
C LEU A 109 -9.61 0.13 -1.90
N LEU A 110 -10.88 -0.05 -1.51
CA LEU A 110 -11.56 0.80 -0.53
C LEU A 110 -10.82 0.81 0.81
N LEU A 111 -10.42 -0.36 1.32
CA LEU A 111 -9.66 -0.45 2.56
C LEU A 111 -8.36 0.34 2.47
N TYR A 112 -7.60 0.18 1.38
CA TYR A 112 -6.34 0.89 1.21
C TYR A 112 -6.52 2.42 1.11
N ILE A 113 -7.64 2.89 0.57
CA ILE A 113 -7.99 4.32 0.60
C ILE A 113 -8.21 4.81 2.03
N LEU A 114 -8.93 4.04 2.87
CA LEU A 114 -9.15 4.40 4.27
C LEU A 114 -7.86 4.39 5.10
N LEU A 115 -6.86 3.61 4.68
CA LEU A 115 -5.52 3.57 5.30
C LEU A 115 -4.62 4.74 4.90
N LEU A 116 -5.10 5.70 4.11
CA LEU A 116 -4.33 6.89 3.75
C LEU A 116 -4.34 7.96 4.85
N ASP A 117 -5.28 7.89 5.79
CA ASP A 117 -5.36 8.81 6.92
C ASP A 117 -5.97 8.07 8.11
N VAL A 118 -5.21 7.82 9.17
CA VAL A 118 -5.73 7.18 10.39
C VAL A 118 -6.09 8.14 11.53
N GLY A 119 -6.12 9.45 11.27
CA GLY A 119 -6.76 10.45 12.14
C GLY A 119 -5.88 11.08 13.23
N ASP A 120 -4.93 10.35 13.84
CA ASP A 120 -4.21 10.86 15.03
C ASP A 120 -2.68 10.61 15.06
N ASN A 121 -2.09 10.04 14.00
CA ASN A 121 -0.64 9.86 13.90
C ASN A 121 -0.14 10.52 12.63
N GLU A 122 1.04 11.17 12.69
CA GLU A 122 1.88 11.33 11.51
C GLU A 122 1.99 9.96 10.86
N ASP A 123 1.24 9.72 9.79
CA ASP A 123 1.08 8.37 9.30
C ASP A 123 2.40 7.97 8.64
N VAL A 124 3.21 7.26 9.43
CA VAL A 124 4.53 6.74 9.04
C VAL A 124 4.38 5.84 7.82
N VAL A 125 3.22 5.21 7.62
CA VAL A 125 2.93 4.37 6.45
C VAL A 125 2.82 5.24 5.20
N VAL A 126 2.01 6.30 5.26
CA VAL A 126 1.81 7.24 4.14
C VAL A 126 3.08 8.02 3.84
N THR A 127 3.75 8.53 4.88
CA THR A 127 5.03 9.24 4.76
C THR A 127 6.13 8.31 4.22
N GLY A 128 6.16 7.07 4.69
CA GLY A 128 7.05 6.02 4.20
C GLY A 128 6.78 5.68 2.74
N ALA A 129 5.51 5.50 2.35
CA ALA A 129 5.08 5.27 0.98
C ALA A 129 5.51 6.42 0.06
N LYS A 130 5.22 7.66 0.46
CA LYS A 130 5.57 8.89 -0.27
C LYS A 130 7.08 9.00 -0.43
N THR A 131 7.86 8.77 0.64
CA THR A 131 9.33 8.83 0.61
C THR A 131 9.90 7.77 -0.31
N PHE A 132 9.44 6.53 -0.17
CA PHE A 132 9.87 5.41 -1.00
C PHE A 132 9.56 5.66 -2.46
N VAL A 133 8.30 5.90 -2.81
CA VAL A 133 7.88 6.20 -4.18
C VAL A 133 8.70 7.35 -4.74
N ASN A 134 8.87 8.45 -4.00
CA ASN A 134 9.64 9.60 -4.47
C ASN A 134 11.11 9.25 -4.77
N SER A 135 11.72 8.37 -3.97
CA SER A 135 13.11 7.93 -4.18
C SER A 135 13.31 7.04 -5.42
N LEU A 136 12.25 6.42 -5.95
CA LEU A 136 12.37 5.56 -7.12
C LEU A 136 12.68 6.38 -8.40
N PRO A 137 13.62 5.90 -9.25
CA PRO A 137 13.84 6.49 -10.56
C PRO A 137 12.58 6.46 -11.44
N ILE A 138 12.45 7.43 -12.35
CA ILE A 138 11.23 7.61 -13.16
C ILE A 138 10.92 6.39 -14.06
N PHE A 139 11.93 5.70 -14.56
CA PHE A 139 11.75 4.50 -15.38
C PHE A 139 11.26 3.30 -14.56
N ILE A 140 11.64 3.20 -13.28
CA ILE A 140 11.08 2.22 -12.34
C ILE A 140 9.62 2.53 -12.05
N LYS A 141 9.30 3.81 -11.77
CA LYS A 141 7.92 4.27 -11.55
C LYS A 141 6.98 3.85 -12.67
N ARG A 142 7.42 3.98 -13.93
CA ARG A 142 6.66 3.58 -15.13
C ARG A 142 6.39 2.06 -15.21
N ARG A 143 7.18 1.23 -14.54
CA ARG A 143 7.06 -0.24 -14.53
C ARG A 143 6.50 -0.80 -13.22
N LEU A 144 6.18 0.04 -12.23
CA LEU A 144 5.66 -0.42 -10.93
C LEU A 144 4.44 -1.33 -11.07
N PHE A 145 3.53 -1.01 -11.99
CA PHE A 145 2.34 -1.82 -12.27
C PHE A 145 2.70 -3.22 -12.78
N GLU A 146 3.62 -3.29 -13.75
CA GLU A 146 4.10 -4.56 -14.29
C GLU A 146 4.74 -5.42 -13.19
N TYR A 147 5.58 -4.81 -12.35
CA TYR A 147 6.22 -5.52 -11.25
C TYR A 147 5.23 -6.00 -10.19
N ALA A 148 4.26 -5.18 -9.81
CA ALA A 148 3.24 -5.57 -8.86
C ALA A 148 2.36 -6.71 -9.39
N ARG A 149 2.02 -6.67 -10.68
CA ARG A 149 1.28 -7.75 -11.35
C ARG A 149 2.07 -9.06 -11.33
N GLN A 150 3.37 -9.03 -11.66
CA GLN A 150 4.23 -10.21 -11.58
C GLN A 150 4.25 -10.81 -10.17
N ILE A 151 4.37 -9.95 -9.14
CA ILE A 151 4.35 -10.36 -7.74
C ILE A 151 3.00 -10.97 -7.35
N ALA A 152 1.89 -10.36 -7.77
CA ALA A 152 0.55 -10.83 -7.44
C ALA A 152 0.26 -12.23 -8.02
N LEU A 153 0.68 -12.45 -9.27
CA LEU A 153 0.50 -13.71 -10.01
C LEU A 153 1.50 -14.80 -9.61
N SER A 154 2.58 -14.46 -8.91
CA SER A 154 3.61 -15.42 -8.51
C SER A 154 3.18 -16.22 -7.27
N ASP A 155 3.45 -17.53 -7.29
CA ASP A 155 3.27 -18.40 -6.12
C ASP A 155 4.44 -18.31 -5.13
N SER A 156 5.60 -17.84 -5.59
CA SER A 156 6.85 -17.70 -4.81
C SER A 156 7.41 -16.27 -4.88
N PHE A 157 8.53 -16.00 -4.21
CA PHE A 157 9.27 -14.73 -4.35
C PHE A 157 9.98 -14.67 -5.73
N PRO A 158 9.61 -13.73 -6.63
CA PRO A 158 10.32 -13.54 -7.91
C PRO A 158 11.64 -12.78 -7.73
N ASN A 159 12.77 -13.49 -7.65
CA ASN A 159 14.09 -12.88 -7.46
C ASN A 159 14.55 -12.00 -8.64
N ASP A 160 13.96 -12.18 -9.81
CA ASP A 160 14.19 -11.42 -11.05
C ASP A 160 13.31 -10.17 -11.18
N ASN A 161 12.58 -9.80 -10.12
CA ASN A 161 11.72 -8.62 -10.07
C ASN A 161 12.43 -7.43 -9.41
N LEU A 162 12.62 -6.35 -10.17
CA LEU A 162 13.41 -5.20 -9.69
C LEU A 162 12.74 -4.47 -8.52
N TYR A 163 11.41 -4.39 -8.48
CA TYR A 163 10.70 -3.84 -7.31
C TYR A 163 10.97 -4.68 -6.05
N GLN A 164 10.96 -6.00 -6.15
CA GLN A 164 11.31 -6.87 -5.02
C GLN A 164 12.74 -6.59 -4.53
N GLN A 165 13.71 -6.44 -5.42
CA GLN A 165 15.10 -6.17 -5.03
C GLN A 165 15.22 -4.84 -4.29
N ILE A 166 14.57 -3.79 -4.81
CA ILE A 166 14.48 -2.46 -4.19
C ILE A 166 13.89 -2.59 -2.78
N VAL A 167 12.80 -3.34 -2.61
CA VAL A 167 12.14 -3.60 -1.33
C VAL A 167 13.08 -4.30 -0.34
N VAL A 168 13.74 -5.38 -0.78
CA VAL A 168 14.61 -6.18 0.09
C VAL A 168 15.81 -5.36 0.55
N LEU A 169 16.38 -4.55 -0.35
CA LEU A 169 17.54 -3.72 -0.05
C LEU A 169 17.18 -2.47 0.78
N TYR A 170 15.91 -2.05 0.80
CA TYR A 170 15.46 -0.86 1.56
C TYR A 170 15.74 -0.93 3.06
N GLY A 171 15.79 -2.11 3.67
CA GLY A 171 16.09 -2.19 5.10
C GLY A 171 17.57 -2.09 5.45
N ASP A 172 18.40 -1.66 4.49
CA ASP A 172 19.63 -0.95 4.78
C ASP A 172 19.70 0.32 3.91
N GLN A 173 19.67 1.49 4.55
CA GLN A 173 19.51 2.77 3.83
C GLN A 173 20.75 3.15 2.99
N GLU A 174 21.94 2.71 3.37
CA GLU A 174 23.16 2.97 2.58
C GLU A 174 23.18 2.06 1.35
N LEU A 175 22.95 0.76 1.55
CA LEU A 175 22.89 -0.22 0.47
C LEU A 175 21.77 0.10 -0.53
N TYR A 176 20.61 0.52 -0.02
CA TYR A 176 19.49 0.98 -0.83
C TYR A 176 19.86 2.13 -1.77
N LYS A 177 20.49 3.18 -1.25
CA LYS A 177 20.89 4.36 -2.04
C LYS A 177 21.93 4.00 -3.10
N GLU A 178 22.91 3.20 -2.75
CA GLU A 178 23.93 2.72 -3.70
C GLU A 178 23.29 1.82 -4.78
N PHE A 179 22.32 0.99 -4.42
CA PHE A 179 21.57 0.18 -5.40
C PHE A 179 20.75 1.04 -6.37
N LEU A 180 20.01 2.06 -5.89
CA LEU A 180 19.28 2.96 -6.77
C LEU A 180 20.19 3.73 -7.74
N THR A 181 21.39 4.10 -7.27
CA THR A 181 22.42 4.73 -8.10
C THR A 181 22.88 3.75 -9.19
N TYR A 182 23.20 2.51 -8.80
CA TYR A 182 23.60 1.45 -9.72
C TYR A 182 22.53 1.14 -10.78
N VAL A 183 21.26 1.05 -10.38
CA VAL A 183 20.11 0.90 -11.28
C VAL A 183 20.08 2.03 -12.30
N SER A 184 20.28 3.28 -11.86
CA SER A 184 20.28 4.45 -12.73
C SER A 184 21.44 4.47 -13.74
N GLU A 185 22.61 3.94 -13.35
CA GLU A 185 23.80 3.86 -14.21
C GLU A 185 23.76 2.72 -15.22
N LYS A 186 23.06 1.63 -14.91
CA LYS A 186 23.05 0.39 -15.71
C LYS A 186 21.79 0.19 -16.55
N TYR A 187 20.70 0.89 -16.26
CA TYR A 187 19.48 0.78 -17.04
C TYR A 187 19.73 1.16 -18.52
N PRO A 188 19.22 0.40 -19.53
CA PRO A 188 18.19 -0.65 -19.43
C PRO A 188 18.72 -2.09 -19.25
N ASP A 189 20.00 -2.30 -18.91
CA ASP A 189 20.55 -3.65 -18.72
C ASP A 189 20.11 -4.28 -17.39
N GLU A 190 18.88 -4.80 -17.37
CA GLU A 190 18.29 -5.42 -16.18
C GLU A 190 18.98 -6.72 -15.76
N ALA A 191 19.59 -7.46 -16.69
CA ALA A 191 20.32 -8.68 -16.36
C ALA A 191 21.52 -8.33 -15.46
N THR A 192 22.29 -7.31 -15.85
CA THR A 192 23.40 -6.80 -15.02
C THR A 192 22.92 -6.26 -13.68
N ILE A 193 21.79 -5.54 -13.64
CA ILE A 193 21.23 -5.01 -12.39
C ILE A 193 20.89 -6.13 -11.40
N LYS A 194 20.29 -7.21 -11.89
CA LYS A 194 19.72 -8.29 -11.07
C LYS A 194 20.73 -9.37 -10.69
N ASP A 195 21.82 -9.51 -11.44
CA ASP A 195 22.80 -10.61 -11.32
C ASP A 195 23.32 -10.85 -9.90
N LEU A 196 23.79 -9.79 -9.20
CA LEU A 196 24.30 -9.92 -7.83
C LEU A 196 23.19 -10.40 -6.88
N PHE A 197 22.00 -9.81 -6.99
CA PHE A 197 20.88 -10.14 -6.13
C PHE A 197 20.44 -11.60 -6.33
N GLU A 198 20.33 -12.05 -7.58
CA GLU A 198 19.94 -13.42 -7.91
C GLU A 198 20.94 -14.45 -7.38
N LYS A 199 22.25 -14.18 -7.55
CA LYS A 199 23.33 -15.02 -7.01
C LYS A 199 23.27 -15.11 -5.48
N GLU A 200 23.14 -13.97 -4.81
CA GLU A 200 23.09 -13.92 -3.36
C GLU A 200 21.80 -14.52 -2.81
N ALA A 201 20.66 -14.33 -3.48
CA ALA A 201 19.39 -14.94 -3.10
C ALA A 201 19.41 -16.48 -3.22
N ALA A 202 20.24 -17.03 -4.10
CA ALA A 202 20.46 -18.47 -4.25
C ALA A 202 21.38 -19.07 -3.18
N ASP A 203 22.24 -18.27 -2.54
CA ASP A 203 23.08 -18.69 -1.42
C ASP A 203 22.29 -18.63 -0.10
N PRO A 204 21.93 -19.78 0.52
CA PRO A 204 21.14 -19.81 1.75
C PRO A 204 21.75 -19.07 2.94
N ASP A 205 23.04 -18.81 2.90
CA ASP A 205 23.81 -18.18 3.98
C ASP A 205 24.03 -16.68 3.81
N SER A 206 23.75 -16.13 2.64
CA SER A 206 23.91 -14.71 2.36
C SER A 206 22.97 -13.84 3.21
N PRO A 207 23.34 -12.56 3.47
CA PRO A 207 22.42 -11.59 4.04
C PRO A 207 21.10 -11.45 3.27
N ILE A 208 21.15 -11.41 1.93
CA ILE A 208 19.95 -11.26 1.07
C ILE A 208 19.02 -12.46 1.21
N ALA A 209 19.51 -13.69 1.08
CA ALA A 209 18.68 -14.88 1.17
C ALA A 209 18.05 -15.04 2.55
N LYS A 210 18.81 -14.76 3.62
CA LYS A 210 18.30 -14.79 4.99
C LYS A 210 17.21 -13.74 5.21
N ARG A 211 17.35 -12.56 4.62
CA ARG A 211 16.29 -11.54 4.65
C ARG A 211 15.04 -11.96 3.87
N ILE A 212 15.20 -12.54 2.67
CA ILE A 212 14.06 -13.06 1.89
C ILE A 212 13.29 -14.11 2.70
N LYS A 213 14.00 -15.02 3.39
CA LYS A 213 13.39 -16.04 4.27
C LYS A 213 12.58 -15.43 5.42
N ASN A 214 12.92 -14.21 5.87
CA ASN A 214 12.19 -13.48 6.90
C ASN A 214 10.97 -12.72 6.35
N PHE A 215 10.76 -12.65 5.04
CA PHE A 215 9.51 -12.09 4.49
C PHE A 215 8.42 -13.17 4.34
N GLN A 216 7.15 -12.75 4.41
CA GLN A 216 6.03 -13.59 3.99
C GLN A 216 5.66 -13.22 2.54
N PRO A 217 5.45 -14.19 1.62
CA PRO A 217 5.01 -13.87 0.26
C PRO A 217 3.73 -13.01 0.23
N SER A 218 2.81 -13.29 1.14
CA SER A 218 1.57 -12.51 1.30
C SER A 218 1.77 -11.07 1.75
N ALA A 219 2.88 -10.77 2.44
CA ALA A 219 3.23 -9.40 2.80
C ALA A 219 3.68 -8.65 1.54
N LEU A 220 4.66 -9.21 0.80
CA LEU A 220 5.15 -8.61 -0.45
C LEU A 220 4.01 -8.32 -1.45
N LYS A 221 3.04 -9.22 -1.59
CA LYS A 221 1.86 -8.97 -2.43
C LYS A 221 1.09 -7.74 -1.97
N LYS A 222 0.72 -7.66 -0.69
CA LYS A 222 -0.01 -6.51 -0.12
C LYS A 222 0.75 -5.20 -0.26
N ASP A 223 2.06 -5.25 -0.14
CA ASP A 223 2.89 -4.06 -0.24
C ASP A 223 2.99 -3.55 -1.67
N ALA A 224 3.15 -4.46 -2.63
CA ALA A 224 3.08 -4.13 -4.04
C ALA A 224 1.71 -3.50 -4.37
N LEU A 225 0.61 -4.07 -3.86
CA LEU A 225 -0.75 -3.56 -4.02
C LEU A 225 -0.93 -2.16 -3.43
N TYR A 226 -0.52 -1.92 -2.18
CA TYR A 226 -0.63 -0.59 -1.59
C TYR A 226 0.24 0.44 -2.32
N THR A 227 1.46 0.05 -2.71
CA THR A 227 2.38 0.93 -3.42
C THR A 227 1.79 1.40 -4.75
N ILE A 228 1.18 0.50 -5.54
CA ILE A 228 0.58 0.88 -6.83
C ILE A 228 -0.71 1.69 -6.66
N ILE A 229 -1.52 1.42 -5.64
CA ILE A 229 -2.72 2.22 -5.35
C ILE A 229 -2.30 3.64 -4.96
N PHE A 230 -1.35 3.75 -4.01
CA PHE A 230 -0.79 5.02 -3.58
C PHE A 230 -0.16 5.80 -4.74
N TYR A 231 0.66 5.13 -5.56
CA TYR A 231 1.29 5.76 -6.72
C TYR A 231 0.25 6.22 -7.76
N SER A 232 -0.79 5.43 -8.01
CA SER A 232 -1.86 5.81 -8.94
C SER A 232 -2.61 7.04 -8.44
N LEU A 233 -2.94 7.08 -7.14
CA LEU A 233 -3.56 8.24 -6.51
C LEU A 233 -2.66 9.48 -6.60
N ASP A 234 -1.36 9.37 -6.28
CA ASP A 234 -0.40 10.49 -6.42
C ASP A 234 -0.38 11.05 -7.85
N GLN A 235 -0.34 10.17 -8.85
CA GLN A 235 -0.34 10.60 -10.25
C GLN A 235 -1.68 11.23 -10.66
N TYR A 236 -2.80 10.67 -10.23
CA TYR A 236 -4.12 11.23 -10.49
C TYR A 236 -4.27 12.61 -9.84
N VAL A 237 -3.91 12.75 -8.56
CA VAL A 237 -3.87 14.02 -7.84
C VAL A 237 -3.02 15.07 -8.57
N ARG A 238 -1.83 14.71 -9.06
CA ARG A 238 -1.01 15.62 -9.87
C ARG A 238 -1.70 16.03 -11.17
N LYS A 239 -2.34 15.09 -11.87
CA LYS A 239 -3.12 15.37 -13.09
C LYS A 239 -4.26 16.35 -12.79
N CYS A 240 -4.98 16.15 -11.69
CA CYS A 240 -6.04 17.02 -11.21
C CYS A 240 -5.55 18.43 -10.90
N ARG A 241 -4.46 18.56 -10.13
CA ARG A 241 -3.82 19.86 -9.84
C ARG A 241 -3.41 20.59 -11.12
N MET A 242 -2.77 19.88 -12.06
CA MET A 242 -2.36 20.45 -13.34
C MET A 242 -3.55 20.87 -14.22
N ARG A 243 -4.66 20.11 -14.19
CA ARG A 243 -5.90 20.48 -14.88
C ARG A 243 -6.49 21.74 -14.25
N GLY A 244 -6.58 21.80 -12.92
CA GLY A 244 -7.10 22.96 -12.21
C GLY A 244 -6.30 24.23 -12.48
N LEU A 245 -4.96 24.14 -12.51
CA LEU A 245 -4.09 25.25 -12.93
C LEU A 245 -4.36 25.73 -14.36
N ARG A 246 -4.74 24.82 -15.27
CA ARG A 246 -5.01 25.16 -16.69
C ARG A 246 -6.41 25.72 -16.91
N THR A 247 -7.40 25.17 -16.22
CA THR A 247 -8.82 25.49 -16.46
C THR A 247 -9.40 26.50 -15.48
N GLY A 248 -8.68 26.81 -14.39
CA GLY A 248 -9.22 27.62 -13.29
C GLY A 248 -10.35 26.94 -12.53
N LYS A 249 -10.57 25.63 -12.74
CA LYS A 249 -11.63 24.84 -12.08
C LYS A 249 -11.00 23.94 -11.04
N THR A 250 -11.47 24.02 -9.81
CA THR A 250 -11.18 23.03 -8.76
C THR A 250 -12.07 21.80 -8.97
N ILE A 251 -11.63 20.64 -8.47
CA ILE A 251 -12.52 19.47 -8.37
C ILE A 251 -13.54 19.82 -7.30
N VAL A 252 -14.82 19.76 -7.64
CA VAL A 252 -15.86 20.44 -6.86
C VAL A 252 -16.47 19.55 -5.78
N ASP A 253 -16.45 18.22 -5.96
CA ASP A 253 -16.97 17.27 -4.97
C ASP A 253 -16.26 15.90 -4.98
N ALA A 254 -16.45 15.15 -3.88
CA ALA A 254 -15.86 13.84 -3.64
C ALA A 254 -16.25 12.80 -4.71
N GLU A 255 -17.48 12.84 -5.19
CA GLU A 255 -17.99 11.87 -6.15
C GLU A 255 -17.33 12.01 -7.52
N GLU A 256 -17.22 13.25 -8.04
CA GLU A 256 -16.51 13.54 -9.28
C GLU A 256 -15.03 13.11 -9.18
N PHE A 257 -14.41 13.34 -8.03
CA PHE A 257 -13.04 12.88 -7.79
C PHE A 257 -12.93 11.36 -7.91
N PHE A 258 -13.78 10.62 -7.20
CA PHE A 258 -13.72 9.16 -7.18
C PHE A 258 -14.01 8.53 -8.53
N ARG A 259 -15.03 9.00 -9.26
CA ARG A 259 -15.33 8.51 -10.61
C ARG A 259 -14.11 8.66 -11.52
N GLY A 260 -13.52 9.86 -11.57
CA GLY A 260 -12.36 10.10 -12.42
C GLY A 260 -11.10 9.36 -11.96
N PHE A 261 -10.92 9.14 -10.65
CA PHE A 261 -9.83 8.28 -10.15
C PHE A 261 -10.02 6.83 -10.59
N LEU A 262 -11.23 6.29 -10.46
CA LEU A 262 -11.52 4.91 -10.84
C LEU A 262 -11.40 4.69 -12.35
N GLU A 263 -11.81 5.64 -13.19
CA GLU A 263 -11.54 5.61 -14.64
C GLU A 263 -10.04 5.60 -14.93
N TYR A 264 -9.28 6.51 -14.30
CA TYR A 264 -7.82 6.56 -14.45
C TYR A 264 -7.15 5.27 -13.96
N PHE A 265 -7.66 4.69 -12.88
CA PHE A 265 -7.18 3.43 -12.34
C PHE A 265 -7.50 2.29 -13.30
N ASP A 266 -8.70 2.19 -13.86
CA ASP A 266 -9.05 1.15 -14.83
C ASP A 266 -8.16 1.18 -16.09
N ASP A 267 -7.93 2.38 -16.63
CA ASP A 267 -7.08 2.61 -17.79
C ASP A 267 -5.66 2.07 -17.59
N ILE A 268 -5.08 2.32 -16.41
CA ILE A 268 -3.71 1.85 -16.09
C ILE A 268 -3.66 0.33 -15.97
N PHE A 269 -4.73 -0.28 -15.48
CA PHE A 269 -4.81 -1.72 -15.28
C PHE A 269 -5.28 -2.46 -16.52
N ALA A 270 -5.44 -1.75 -17.65
CA ALA A 270 -5.94 -2.27 -18.92
C ALA A 270 -7.24 -3.07 -18.74
N GLY A 271 -8.11 -2.60 -17.84
CA GLY A 271 -9.41 -3.24 -17.55
C GLY A 271 -9.34 -4.54 -16.76
N SER A 272 -8.19 -4.90 -16.15
CA SER A 272 -8.06 -6.15 -15.39
C SER A 272 -7.52 -5.94 -13.97
N LEU A 273 -8.44 -5.93 -13.01
CA LEU A 273 -8.17 -5.84 -11.57
C LEU A 273 -8.17 -7.20 -10.85
N THR A 274 -8.39 -8.29 -11.59
CA THR A 274 -8.52 -9.68 -11.06
C THR A 274 -7.29 -10.18 -10.31
N TRP A 275 -6.13 -9.58 -10.55
CA TRP A 275 -4.91 -9.94 -9.85
C TRP A 275 -4.73 -9.17 -8.54
N LEU A 276 -5.53 -8.13 -8.28
CA LEU A 276 -5.59 -7.42 -7.00
C LEU A 276 -6.37 -8.19 -5.93
N GLY A 277 -7.24 -9.10 -6.36
CA GLY A 277 -8.15 -9.85 -5.51
C GLY A 277 -9.19 -10.57 -6.37
N LYS A 278 -10.08 -11.33 -5.74
CA LYS A 278 -11.18 -11.99 -6.46
C LYS A 278 -12.10 -10.93 -7.06
N MET A 279 -12.64 -11.21 -8.24
CA MET A 279 -13.78 -10.50 -8.80
C MET A 279 -14.81 -11.54 -9.22
N ASN A 280 -16.10 -11.29 -8.97
CA ASN A 280 -17.15 -12.18 -9.45
C ASN A 280 -17.39 -11.95 -10.95
N ALA A 281 -18.09 -12.91 -11.57
CA ALA A 281 -18.44 -12.78 -12.98
C ALA A 281 -19.38 -11.57 -13.18
N GLY A 282 -18.86 -10.54 -13.84
CA GLY A 282 -19.62 -9.31 -14.16
C GLY A 282 -19.22 -8.09 -13.34
N ASP A 283 -18.40 -8.24 -12.28
CA ASP A 283 -17.87 -7.10 -11.51
C ASP A 283 -16.90 -6.28 -12.38
N THR A 284 -17.16 -4.98 -12.51
CA THR A 284 -16.31 -4.01 -13.25
C THR A 284 -16.09 -2.75 -12.43
N ILE A 285 -15.21 -1.86 -12.90
CA ILE A 285 -15.04 -0.54 -12.28
C ILE A 285 -16.36 0.24 -12.22
N ASP A 286 -17.25 0.07 -13.21
CA ASP A 286 -18.59 0.67 -13.18
C ASP A 286 -19.40 0.16 -11.97
N THR A 287 -19.26 -1.12 -11.61
CA THR A 287 -19.92 -1.68 -10.40
C THR A 287 -19.42 -0.99 -9.13
N LEU A 288 -18.12 -0.71 -9.04
CA LEU A 288 -17.56 0.04 -7.91
C LEU A 288 -18.03 1.50 -7.89
N GLN A 289 -18.10 2.15 -9.06
CA GLN A 289 -18.64 3.50 -9.17
C GLN A 289 -20.10 3.54 -8.71
N ASP A 290 -20.93 2.60 -9.16
CA ASP A 290 -22.33 2.49 -8.75
C ASP A 290 -22.48 2.26 -7.26
N PHE A 291 -21.63 1.44 -6.64
CA PHE A 291 -21.60 1.24 -5.19
C PHE A 291 -21.27 2.54 -4.44
N ILE A 292 -20.25 3.28 -4.87
CA ILE A 292 -19.86 4.55 -4.23
C ILE A 292 -20.99 5.58 -4.34
N SER A 293 -21.62 5.68 -5.52
CA SER A 293 -22.67 6.67 -5.78
C SER A 293 -24.02 6.32 -5.13
N ASN A 294 -24.42 5.06 -5.17
CA ASN A 294 -25.79 4.65 -4.84
C ASN A 294 -25.91 3.90 -3.51
N THR A 295 -24.85 3.24 -3.05
CA THR A 295 -24.88 2.42 -1.82
C THR A 295 -24.28 3.16 -0.63
N LEU A 296 -23.16 3.86 -0.82
CA LEU A 296 -22.57 4.65 0.25
C LEU A 296 -23.41 5.90 0.54
N THR A 297 -23.41 6.34 1.80
CA THR A 297 -23.99 7.62 2.21
C THR A 297 -23.06 8.78 1.84
N GLU A 298 -23.57 10.01 1.86
CA GLU A 298 -22.76 11.23 1.65
C GLU A 298 -21.60 11.31 2.64
N GLU A 299 -21.88 11.09 3.94
CA GLU A 299 -20.86 11.06 4.99
C GLU A 299 -19.76 10.02 4.73
N GLN A 300 -20.12 8.84 4.20
CA GLN A 300 -19.17 7.79 3.88
C GLN A 300 -18.28 8.16 2.68
N ARG A 301 -18.85 8.76 1.63
CA ARG A 301 -18.07 9.28 0.50
C ARG A 301 -17.11 10.37 0.94
N ASP A 302 -17.59 11.31 1.74
CA ASP A 302 -16.79 12.42 2.24
C ASP A 302 -15.64 11.93 3.13
N GLU A 303 -15.86 10.92 3.96
CA GLU A 303 -14.80 10.33 4.78
C GLU A 303 -13.70 9.68 3.93
N MET A 304 -14.06 8.95 2.86
CA MET A 304 -13.06 8.42 1.93
C MET A 304 -12.28 9.54 1.25
N TYR A 305 -12.97 10.60 0.82
CA TYR A 305 -12.36 11.72 0.11
C TYR A 305 -11.40 12.47 1.03
N LYS A 306 -11.82 12.74 2.27
CA LYS A 306 -11.00 13.35 3.31
C LYS A 306 -9.72 12.56 3.60
N CYS A 307 -9.77 11.22 3.55
CA CYS A 307 -8.56 10.41 3.70
C CYS A 307 -7.53 10.69 2.61
N ILE A 308 -7.98 10.87 1.36
CA ILE A 308 -7.12 11.20 0.23
C ILE A 308 -6.64 12.66 0.34
N GLU A 309 -7.54 13.58 0.69
CA GLU A 309 -7.18 15.00 0.83
C GLU A 309 -6.07 15.20 1.85
N ASN A 310 -6.19 14.57 3.02
CA ASN A 310 -5.20 14.65 4.08
C ASN A 310 -3.86 14.01 3.66
N ALA A 311 -3.89 12.82 3.03
CA ALA A 311 -2.67 12.12 2.63
C ALA A 311 -1.85 12.83 1.55
N PHE A 312 -2.53 13.53 0.64
CA PHE A 312 -1.90 14.19 -0.51
C PHE A 312 -1.83 15.71 -0.39
N GLU A 313 -2.29 16.28 0.73
CA GLU A 313 -2.36 17.72 0.98
C GLU A 313 -3.17 18.43 -0.13
N LEU A 314 -4.31 17.85 -0.51
CA LEU A 314 -5.24 18.48 -1.46
C LEU A 314 -5.92 19.66 -0.78
N GLN A 315 -5.23 20.79 -0.60
CA GLN A 315 -5.90 22.03 -0.24
C GLN A 315 -6.46 22.66 -1.52
N ILE A 316 -7.78 22.90 -1.50
CA ILE A 316 -8.43 23.81 -2.43
C ILE A 316 -7.77 25.18 -2.21
N PRO A 317 -7.21 25.83 -3.24
CA PRO A 317 -6.76 27.20 -3.08
C PRO A 317 -7.98 28.03 -2.67
N GLU A 318 -7.92 28.71 -1.52
CA GLU A 318 -8.94 29.68 -1.15
C GLU A 318 -9.13 30.64 -2.33
N GLU A 319 -10.37 30.77 -2.82
CA GLU A 319 -10.70 31.83 -3.76
C GLU A 319 -10.30 33.14 -3.07
N LYS A 320 -9.35 33.86 -3.67
CA LYS A 320 -9.09 35.23 -3.25
C LYS A 320 -10.36 36.02 -3.60
N GLU A 321 -11.15 36.35 -2.59
CA GLU A 321 -12.26 37.30 -2.69
C GLU A 321 -11.84 38.63 -3.33
#